data_AF-A0A2V5QVF3-F1
#
_entry.id   AF-A0A2V5QVF3-F1
#
_cell.length_a   1.000
_cell.length_b   1.000
_cell.length_c   1.000
_cell.angle_alpha   90.00
_cell.angle_beta   90.00
_cell.angle_gamma   90.00
#
_symmetry.space_group_name_H-M   'P 1'
#
loop_
_entity.id
_entity.type
_entity.pdbx_description
1 polymer ?
#
loop_
_entity_poly.entity_id
_entity_poly.type
_entity_poly.pdbx_seq_one_letter_code
_entity_poly.pdbx_strand_id
1 'polypeptide(L)'
;MAAVLGGLAPNGVLMVIGAAGPMSVDSILLLSGCRSVKGWYSGTSIDSQDTLNFSTLNAVHSMNEVFPLERAAEAYDRMMSGKARFRVVLQIGSKA
;
A
#
# COMPACT_ATOMS: atom_id res chain seq x y z
N MET A 1 7.17 5.66 11.49
CA MET A 1 6.48 4.36 11.63
C MET A 1 6.30 3.95 13.09
N ALA A 2 7.34 3.87 13.93
CA ALA A 2 7.22 3.38 15.30
C ALA A 2 6.17 4.10 16.19
N ALA A 3 5.88 5.38 15.94
CA ALA A 3 4.89 6.15 16.69
C ALA A 3 3.46 5.55 16.67
N VAL A 4 3.10 4.76 15.65
CA VAL A 4 1.75 4.16 15.56
C VAL A 4 1.57 2.93 16.45
N LEU A 5 2.65 2.37 16.99
CA LEU A 5 2.60 1.16 17.84
C LEU A 5 1.75 1.37 19.11
N GLY A 6 1.78 2.59 19.67
CA GLY A 6 0.96 2.93 20.84
C GLY A 6 -0.55 2.95 20.56
N GLY A 7 -0.96 3.02 19.29
CA GLY A 7 -2.36 2.97 18.89
C GLY A 7 -2.93 1.56 18.79
N LEU A 8 -2.12 0.52 18.96
CA LEU A 8 -2.59 -0.87 18.90
C LEU A 8 -3.35 -1.24 20.19
N ALA A 9 -4.58 -1.70 20.02
CA ALA A 9 -5.33 -2.41 21.05
C ALA A 9 -4.61 -3.70 21.48
N PRO A 10 -4.97 -4.31 22.63
CA PRO A 10 -4.50 -5.65 22.98
C PRO A 10 -4.75 -6.65 21.84
N ASN A 11 -3.76 -7.51 21.56
CA ASN A 11 -3.69 -8.43 20.41
C ASN A 11 -3.63 -7.76 19.03
N GLY A 12 -3.40 -6.45 18.97
CA GLY A 12 -3.28 -5.71 17.71
C GLY A 12 -2.02 -6.08 16.90
N VAL A 13 -2.11 -5.88 15.59
CA VAL A 13 -1.02 -6.15 14.63
C VAL A 13 -0.67 -4.88 13.87
N LEU A 14 0.60 -4.47 13.91
CA LEU A 14 1.14 -3.50 12.96
C LEU A 14 1.58 -4.23 11.69
N MET A 15 0.89 -3.97 10.58
CA MET A 15 1.25 -4.49 9.25
C MET A 15 2.20 -3.53 8.52
N VAL A 16 3.42 -3.98 8.26
CA VAL A 16 4.44 -3.25 7.51
C VAL A 16 4.33 -3.61 6.03
N ILE A 17 3.84 -2.66 5.23
CA ILE A 17 3.67 -2.79 3.77
C ILE A 17 4.62 -1.91 2.96
N GLY A 18 5.26 -0.91 3.59
CA GLY A 18 6.18 0.01 2.94
C GLY A 18 7.65 -0.32 3.24
N ALA A 19 8.50 -0.29 2.21
CA ALA A 19 9.94 -0.46 2.36
C ALA A 19 10.60 0.83 2.88
N ALA A 20 10.59 1.03 4.20
CA ALA A 20 11.03 2.27 4.84
C ALA A 20 12.36 2.15 5.62
N GLY A 21 13.10 1.05 5.46
CA GLY A 21 14.34 0.79 6.18
C GLY A 21 14.12 0.30 7.63
N PRO A 22 15.13 0.41 8.51
CA PRO A 22 15.07 -0.16 9.85
C PRO A 22 14.02 0.53 10.73
N MET A 23 13.41 -0.23 11.63
CA MET A 23 12.46 0.27 12.62
C MET A 23 12.78 -0.28 14.01
N SER A 24 12.73 0.58 15.03
CA SER A 24 12.83 0.16 16.43
C SER A 24 11.45 -0.21 16.97
N VAL A 25 11.39 -1.27 17.80
CA VAL A 25 10.17 -1.78 18.42
C VAL A 25 10.41 -1.95 19.92
N ASP A 26 9.57 -1.33 20.73
CA ASP A 26 9.61 -1.47 22.19
C ASP A 26 9.03 -2.83 22.62
N SER A 27 9.83 -3.63 23.30
CA SER A 27 9.45 -4.96 23.79
C SER A 27 8.38 -4.90 24.89
N ILE A 28 8.37 -3.87 25.73
CA ILE A 28 7.35 -3.70 26.78
C ILE A 28 5.98 -3.48 26.15
N LEU A 29 5.94 -2.74 25.05
CA LEU A 29 4.71 -2.51 24.29
C LEU A 29 4.18 -3.82 23.68
N LEU A 30 5.05 -4.68 23.15
CA LEU A 30 4.63 -5.99 22.63
C LEU A 30 4.09 -6.89 23.74
N LEU A 31 4.82 -6.98 24.86
CA LEU A 31 4.51 -7.87 25.97
C LEU A 31 3.23 -7.48 26.72
N SER A 32 3.08 -6.20 27.06
CA SER A 32 1.96 -5.70 27.88
C SER A 32 0.58 -5.81 27.23
N GLY A 33 0.52 -6.01 25.90
CA GLY A 33 -0.73 -6.10 25.16
C GLY A 33 -0.80 -7.25 24.17
N CYS A 34 0.11 -8.23 24.23
CA CYS A 34 0.20 -9.32 23.26
C CYS A 34 0.21 -8.82 21.80
N ARG A 35 0.88 -7.71 21.53
CA ARG A 35 0.89 -7.04 20.21
C ARG A 35 1.93 -7.69 19.30
N SER A 36 1.76 -7.51 17.99
CA SER A 36 2.73 -8.03 17.00
C SER A 36 3.03 -7.04 15.88
N VAL A 37 4.20 -7.22 15.27
CA VAL A 37 4.62 -6.53 14.04
C VAL A 37 4.82 -7.59 12.97
N LYS A 38 4.18 -7.43 11.81
CA LYS A 38 4.25 -8.38 10.69
C LYS A 38 4.50 -7.62 9.39
N GLY A 39 5.31 -8.20 8.51
CA GLY A 39 5.54 -7.67 7.16
C GLY A 39 4.69 -8.40 6.13
N TRP A 40 4.30 -7.70 5.06
CA TRP A 40 3.66 -8.31 3.89
C TRP A 40 3.94 -7.47 2.65
N TYR A 41 4.59 -8.04 1.64
CA TYR A 41 4.98 -7.31 0.42
C TYR A 41 3.97 -7.50 -0.72
N SER A 42 3.32 -8.67 -0.78
CA SER A 42 2.26 -9.03 -1.74
C SER A 42 1.57 -10.32 -1.29
N GLY A 43 0.34 -10.54 -1.75
CA GLY A 43 -0.35 -11.83 -1.64
C GLY A 43 0.00 -12.80 -2.76
N THR A 44 -0.65 -13.96 -2.71
CA THR A 44 -0.67 -15.00 -3.75
C THR A 44 -1.61 -14.64 -4.90
N SER A 45 -1.65 -15.47 -5.94
CA SER A 45 -2.61 -15.33 -7.03
C SER A 45 -4.06 -15.43 -6.55
N ILE A 46 -4.33 -16.31 -5.57
CA ILE A 46 -5.65 -16.49 -4.98
C ILE A 46 -6.06 -15.23 -4.22
N ASP A 47 -5.18 -14.67 -3.39
CA ASP A 47 -5.44 -13.42 -2.66
C ASP A 47 -5.78 -12.26 -3.62
N SER A 48 -5.12 -12.22 -4.78
CA SER A 48 -5.39 -11.21 -5.81
C SER A 48 -6.77 -11.41 -6.45
N GLN A 49 -7.16 -12.65 -6.73
CA GLN A 49 -8.49 -12.95 -7.28
C GLN A 49 -9.60 -12.56 -6.29
N ASP A 50 -9.43 -12.91 -5.02
CA ASP A 50 -10.39 -12.55 -3.97
C ASP A 50 -10.50 -11.04 -3.81
N THR A 51 -9.37 -10.32 -3.87
CA THR A 51 -9.34 -8.85 -3.83
C THR A 51 -10.09 -8.23 -5.02
N LEU A 52 -9.92 -8.75 -6.24
CA LEU A 52 -10.63 -8.26 -7.42
C LEU A 52 -12.13 -8.52 -7.35
N ASN A 53 -12.52 -9.71 -6.86
CA ASN A 53 -13.92 -10.07 -6.63
C ASN A 53 -14.56 -9.11 -5.62
N PHE A 54 -13.91 -8.91 -4.47
CA PHE A 54 -14.36 -7.98 -3.44
C PHE A 54 -14.47 -6.55 -3.97
N SER A 55 -13.47 -6.09 -4.72
CA SER A 55 -13.42 -4.73 -5.25
C SER A 55 -14.55 -4.46 -6.23
N THR A 56 -14.86 -5.43 -7.09
CA THR A 56 -15.98 -5.35 -8.04
C THR A 56 -17.33 -5.31 -7.31
N LEU A 57 -17.51 -6.16 -6.30
CA LEU A 57 -18.76 -6.22 -5.51
C LEU A 57 -19.01 -4.94 -4.69
N ASN A 58 -17.95 -4.28 -4.22
CA ASN A 58 -18.05 -3.12 -3.32
C ASN A 58 -17.71 -1.78 -4.01
N ALA A 59 -17.60 -1.77 -5.34
CA ALA A 59 -17.23 -0.58 -6.13
C ALA A 59 -15.95 0.12 -5.61
N VAL A 60 -14.95 -0.67 -5.21
CA VAL A 60 -13.65 -0.17 -4.79
C VAL A 60 -12.79 0.05 -6.04
N HIS A 61 -12.45 1.31 -6.30
CA HIS A 61 -11.64 1.70 -7.45
C HIS A 61 -10.40 2.47 -7.00
N SER A 62 -9.29 2.28 -7.73
CA SER A 62 -8.10 3.10 -7.52
C SER A 62 -8.30 4.51 -8.09
N MET A 63 -7.72 5.50 -7.42
CA MET A 63 -7.74 6.89 -7.87
C MET A 63 -6.51 7.15 -8.73
N ASN A 64 -6.72 7.25 -10.04
CA ASN A 64 -5.65 7.21 -11.03
C ASN A 64 -5.44 8.56 -11.72
N GLU A 65 -4.18 8.94 -11.92
CA GLU A 65 -3.75 9.94 -12.89
C GLU A 65 -3.21 9.20 -14.11
N VAL A 66 -3.95 9.24 -15.23
CA VAL A 66 -3.62 8.44 -16.43
C VAL A 66 -2.77 9.27 -17.40
N PHE A 67 -1.65 8.71 -17.83
CA PHE A 67 -0.75 9.31 -18.81
C PHE A 67 -0.62 8.39 -20.02
N PRO A 68 -0.53 8.94 -21.25
CA PRO A 68 -0.17 8.14 -22.41
C PRO A 68 1.28 7.67 -22.29
N LEU A 69 1.62 6.53 -22.90
CA LEU A 69 2.95 5.92 -22.78
C LEU A 69 4.08 6.86 -23.23
N GLU A 70 3.82 7.74 -24.22
CA GLU A 70 4.77 8.71 -24.75
C GLU A 70 5.21 9.74 -23.69
N ARG A 71 4.42 9.92 -22.62
CA ARG A 71 4.71 10.82 -21.48
C ARG A 71 5.20 10.06 -20.24
N ALA A 72 5.76 8.86 -20.41
CA ALA A 72 6.20 8.03 -19.29
C ALA A 72 7.21 8.73 -18.37
N ALA A 73 8.13 9.53 -18.91
CA ALA A 73 9.11 10.27 -18.09
C ALA A 73 8.42 11.28 -17.16
N GLU A 74 7.48 12.07 -17.69
CA GLU A 74 6.70 13.02 -16.89
C GLU A 74 5.83 12.30 -15.85
N ALA A 75 5.20 11.19 -16.24
CA ALA A 75 4.40 10.36 -15.36
C ALA A 75 5.26 9.82 -14.19
N TYR A 76 6.49 9.38 -14.47
CA TYR A 76 7.43 8.92 -13.46
C TYR A 76 7.87 10.04 -12.51
N ASP A 77 8.21 11.22 -13.05
CA ASP A 77 8.56 12.39 -12.22
C ASP A 77 7.39 12.82 -11.34
N ARG A 78 6.15 12.76 -11.85
CA ARG A 78 4.93 13.02 -11.09
C ARG A 78 4.80 12.06 -9.91
N MET A 79 5.01 10.75 -10.13
CA MET A 79 5.02 9.75 -9.07
C MET A 79 6.13 10.01 -8.04
N MET A 80 7.36 10.19 -8.50
CA MET A 80 8.54 10.39 -7.64
C MET A 80 8.47 11.68 -6.83
N SER A 81 7.81 12.72 -7.35
CA SER A 81 7.61 13.98 -6.62
C SER A 81 6.68 13.85 -5.41
N GLY A 82 5.93 12.74 -5.28
CA GLY A 82 4.92 12.55 -4.23
C GLY A 82 3.66 13.40 -4.39
N LYS A 83 3.51 14.13 -5.52
CA LYS A 83 2.37 15.02 -5.78
C LYS A 83 1.16 14.33 -6.41
N ALA A 84 1.31 13.07 -6.82
CA ALA A 84 0.23 12.29 -7.41
C ALA A 84 -0.89 11.99 -6.39
N ARG A 85 -2.16 12.01 -6.83
CA ARG A 85 -3.32 11.65 -6.01
C ARG A 85 -4.18 10.60 -6.75
N PHE A 86 -3.92 9.29 -6.62
CA PHE A 86 -2.95 8.61 -5.75
C PHE A 86 -2.00 7.68 -6.52
N ARG A 87 -2.40 7.21 -7.71
CA ARG A 87 -1.58 6.31 -8.53
C ARG A 87 -1.44 6.86 -9.95
N VAL A 88 -0.21 6.96 -10.42
CA VAL A 88 0.07 7.23 -11.83
C VAL A 88 -0.07 5.92 -12.61
N VAL A 89 -0.83 5.95 -13.71
CA VAL A 89 -1.07 4.78 -14.56
C VAL A 89 -0.75 5.13 -16.00
N LEU A 90 0.02 4.28 -16.67
CA LEU A 90 0.30 4.42 -18.09
C LEU A 90 -0.81 3.73 -18.89
N GLN A 91 -1.43 4.47 -19.81
CA GLN A 91 -2.28 3.89 -20.82
C GLN A 91 -1.41 3.33 -21.94
N ILE A 92 -1.48 2.01 -22.11
CA ILE A 92 -0.81 1.30 -23.20
C ILE A 92 -1.80 1.13 -24.36
N GLY A 93 -1.41 1.61 -25.54
CA GLY A 93 -2.23 1.55 -26.74
C GLY A 93 -3.23 2.72 -26.88
N SER A 94 -3.56 3.01 -28.14
CA SER A 94 -4.66 3.92 -28.49
C SER A 94 -5.97 3.30 -28.02
N LYS A 95 -6.70 3.94 -27.10
CA LYS A 95 -8.14 3.68 -27.00
C LYS A 95 -8.73 4.15 -28.33
N ALA A 96 -9.28 3.22 -29.12
CA ALA A 96 -10.28 3.57 -30.13
C ALA A 96 -11.52 4.14 -29.44
#